data_AF-A0A3D6BN27-F1
#
_entry.id   AF-A0A3D6BN27-F1
#
_cell.length_a   1.000
_cell.length_b   1.000
_cell.length_c   1.000
_cell.angle_alpha   90.00
_cell.angle_beta   90.00
_cell.angle_gamma   90.00
#
_symmetry.space_group_name_H-M   'P 1'
#
loop_
_entity.id
_entity.type
_entity.pdbx_description
1 polymer ?
#
loop_
_entity_poly.entity_id
_entity_poly.type
_entity_poly.pdbx_seq_one_letter_code
_entity_poly.pdbx_strand_id
1 'polypeptide(L)'
;MENNRTSFGSNFGFIMAAVGSAVGLGNIWGFPYKMGMSGGFAFLLVYLVLAVFVGLAVMIGEFTIGRKTGLSPVAAYRKLSKKFTWLGYMAVICPFLVLCFYFVLGGMVMR
;
A
#
# COMPACT_ATOMS: atom_id res chain seq x y z
N MET A 1 -31.41 5.58 -1.59
CA MET A 1 -30.16 5.62 -0.80
C MET A 1 -29.14 6.40 -1.60
N GLU A 2 -28.75 7.55 -1.09
CA GLU A 2 -27.91 8.55 -1.76
C GLU A 2 -26.53 7.95 -2.13
N ASN A 3 -26.23 7.85 -3.43
CA ASN A 3 -24.94 7.37 -3.94
C ASN A 3 -23.90 8.52 -3.99
N ASN A 4 -23.82 9.33 -2.94
CA ASN A 4 -22.80 10.38 -2.84
C ASN A 4 -21.50 9.77 -2.30
N ARG A 5 -20.76 9.10 -3.17
CA ARG A 5 -19.38 8.68 -2.87
C ARG A 5 -18.54 9.95 -2.75
N THR A 6 -17.94 10.18 -1.59
CA THR A 6 -16.99 11.26 -1.39
C THR A 6 -15.79 11.07 -2.32
N SER A 7 -15.74 11.87 -3.39
CA SER A 7 -14.58 11.97 -4.25
C SER A 7 -13.58 12.94 -3.62
N PHE A 8 -12.29 12.71 -3.84
CA PHE A 8 -11.28 13.69 -3.48
C PHE A 8 -11.57 15.00 -4.22
N GLY A 9 -11.52 16.12 -3.50
CA GLY A 9 -11.79 17.46 -4.05
C GLY A 9 -10.76 17.92 -5.10
N SER A 10 -9.59 17.28 -5.17
CA SER A 10 -8.57 17.53 -6.18
C SER A 10 -7.74 16.27 -6.45
N ASN A 11 -7.31 16.09 -7.70
CA ASN A 11 -6.35 15.05 -8.09
C ASN A 11 -5.04 15.16 -7.32
N PHE A 12 -4.62 16.38 -6.97
CA PHE A 12 -3.41 16.61 -6.18
C PHE A 12 -3.57 16.05 -4.75
N GLY A 13 -4.72 16.29 -4.12
CA GLY A 13 -5.02 15.75 -2.79
C GLY A 13 -5.06 14.23 -2.76
N PHE A 14 -5.58 13.62 -3.83
CA PHE A 14 -5.57 12.17 -4.00
C PHE A 14 -4.14 11.60 -4.11
N ILE A 15 -3.30 12.20 -4.96
CA ILE A 15 -1.91 11.77 -5.13
C ILE A 15 -1.13 11.93 -3.83
N MET A 16 -1.28 13.06 -3.14
CA MET A 16 -0.59 13.31 -1.87
C MET A 16 -1.01 12.33 -0.78
N ALA A 17 -2.30 12.00 -0.68
CA ALA A 17 -2.77 10.97 0.27
C ALA A 17 -2.19 9.59 -0.06
N ALA A 18 -2.11 9.22 -1.34
CA ALA A 18 -1.51 7.96 -1.76
C ALA A 18 0.00 7.91 -1.48
N VAL A 19 0.74 8.99 -1.77
CA VAL A 19 2.18 9.10 -1.49
C VAL A 19 2.44 9.05 0.02
N GLY A 20 1.66 9.77 0.82
CA GLY A 20 1.77 9.76 2.28
C GLY A 20 1.50 8.38 2.89
N SER A 21 0.60 7.59 2.30
CA SER A 21 0.37 6.20 2.72
C SER A 21 1.48 5.25 2.28
N ALA A 22 2.17 5.52 1.17
CA ALA A 22 3.20 4.64 0.62
C ALA A 22 4.58 4.88 1.26
N VAL A 23 4.87 6.11 1.70
CA VAL A 23 6.14 6.47 2.34
C VAL A 23 6.03 6.25 3.86
N GLY A 24 6.81 5.31 4.39
CA GLY A 24 6.82 4.99 5.83
C GLY A 24 8.23 4.81 6.41
N LEU A 25 8.28 4.50 7.71
CA LEU A 25 9.53 4.28 8.47
C LEU A 25 10.46 3.24 7.81
N GLY A 26 9.90 2.22 7.17
CA GLY A 26 10.66 1.22 6.42
C GLY A 26 11.49 1.80 5.27
N ASN A 27 11.00 2.83 4.59
CA ASN A 27 11.77 3.52 3.54
C ASN A 27 12.85 4.45 4.13
N ILE A 28 12.64 4.96 5.34
CA ILE A 28 13.57 5.90 6.00
C ILE A 28 14.75 5.16 6.63
N TRP A 29 14.51 4.08 7.39
CA TRP A 29 15.59 3.33 8.04
C TRP A 29 15.96 2.03 7.32
N GLY A 30 14.95 1.32 6.81
CA GLY A 30 15.10 -0.09 6.42
C GLY A 30 15.76 -0.24 5.07
N PHE A 31 15.41 0.66 4.16
CA PHE A 31 15.98 0.71 2.83
C PHE A 31 17.47 1.10 2.84
N PRO A 32 17.92 2.18 3.50
CA PRO A 32 19.35 2.50 3.57
C PRO A 32 20.18 1.42 4.25
N TYR A 33 19.65 0.80 5.31
CA TYR A 33 20.34 -0.29 6.02
C TYR A 33 20.55 -1.51 5.12
N LYS A 34 19.51 -1.96 4.40
CA LYS A 34 19.63 -3.07 3.44
C LYS A 34 20.54 -2.70 2.26
N MET A 35 20.41 -1.48 1.74
CA MET A 35 21.29 -1.01 0.67
C MET A 35 22.77 -1.05 1.10
N GLY A 36 23.09 -0.55 2.29
CA GLY A 36 24.45 -0.54 2.82
C GLY A 36 25.04 -1.94 2.96
N MET A 37 24.25 -2.91 3.45
CA MET A 37 24.74 -4.28 3.64
C MET A 37 24.76 -5.12 2.36
N SER A 38 23.89 -4.85 1.39
CA SER A 38 23.70 -5.68 0.19
C SER A 38 24.48 -5.20 -1.04
N GLY A 39 25.56 -4.45 -0.86
CA GLY A 39 26.44 -4.01 -1.97
C GLY A 39 26.12 -2.63 -2.52
N GLY A 40 25.46 -1.76 -1.74
CA GLY A 40 25.32 -0.33 -2.01
C GLY A 40 24.55 -0.04 -3.30
N PHE A 41 25.25 0.56 -4.27
CA PHE A 41 24.67 1.02 -5.53
C PHE A 41 24.15 -0.11 -6.43
N ALA A 42 24.79 -1.28 -6.43
CA ALA A 42 24.33 -2.43 -7.21
C ALA A 42 22.94 -2.92 -6.75
N PHE A 43 22.72 -2.93 -5.43
CA PHE A 43 21.42 -3.24 -4.84
C PHE A 43 20.36 -2.20 -5.23
N LEU A 44 20.71 -0.91 -5.20
CA LEU A 44 19.80 0.17 -5.59
C LEU A 44 19.31 -0.01 -7.04
N LEU A 45 20.20 -0.35 -7.97
CA LEU A 45 19.88 -0.50 -9.38
C LEU A 45 18.90 -1.67 -9.60
N VAL A 46 19.18 -2.82 -9.01
CA VAL A 46 18.27 -3.99 -9.05
C VAL A 46 16.94 -3.69 -8.37
N TYR A 47 16.96 -3.02 -7.22
CA TYR A 47 15.75 -2.60 -6.51
C TYR A 47 14.87 -1.70 -7.38
N LEU A 48 15.46 -0.73 -8.10
CA LEU A 48 14.72 0.20 -8.94
C LEU A 48 14.08 -0.50 -10.13
N VAL A 49 14.80 -1.43 -10.77
CA VAL A 49 14.25 -2.28 -11.84
C VAL A 49 13.07 -3.09 -11.32
N LEU A 50 13.22 -3.79 -10.18
CA LEU A 50 12.14 -4.58 -9.59
C LEU A 50 10.95 -3.71 -9.17
N ALA A 51 11.19 -2.52 -8.62
CA ALA A 51 10.14 -1.59 -8.23
C ALA A 51 9.33 -1.10 -9.44
N VAL A 52 9.98 -0.80 -10.56
CA VAL A 52 9.30 -0.39 -11.79
C VAL A 52 8.51 -1.56 -12.39
N PHE A 53 9.10 -2.74 -12.53
CA PHE A 53 8.40 -3.86 -13.19
C PHE A 53 7.34 -4.50 -12.30
N VAL A 54 7.72 -4.91 -11.09
CA VAL A 54 6.81 -5.63 -10.18
C VAL A 54 5.88 -4.66 -9.48
N GLY A 55 6.42 -3.54 -8.96
CA GLY A 55 5.63 -2.54 -8.24
C GLY A 55 4.56 -1.91 -9.10
N LEU A 56 4.87 -1.45 -10.33
CA LEU A 56 3.85 -0.89 -11.21
C LEU A 56 2.84 -1.93 -11.67
N ALA A 57 3.26 -3.15 -11.99
CA ALA A 57 2.33 -4.21 -12.41
C ALA A 57 1.30 -4.52 -11.32
N VAL A 58 1.75 -4.66 -10.07
CA VAL A 58 0.86 -4.88 -8.91
C VAL A 58 -0.02 -3.66 -8.67
N MET A 59 0.55 -2.45 -8.67
CA MET A 59 -0.19 -1.21 -8.44
C MET A 59 -1.33 -1.03 -9.46
N ILE A 60 -1.06 -1.24 -10.76
CA ILE A 60 -2.07 -1.15 -11.82
C ILE A 60 -3.16 -2.21 -11.63
N GLY A 61 -2.78 -3.43 -11.22
CA GLY A 61 -3.72 -4.50 -10.90
C GLY A 61 -4.70 -4.11 -9.81
N GLU A 62 -4.18 -3.64 -8.67
CA GLU A 62 -5.01 -3.20 -7.54
C GLU A 62 -5.87 -1.98 -7.89
N PHE A 63 -5.31 -1.01 -8.63
CA PHE A 63 -6.06 0.17 -9.09
C PHE A 63 -7.21 -0.21 -10.01
N THR A 64 -7.00 -1.16 -10.92
CA THR A 64 -8.01 -1.61 -11.87
C THR A 64 -9.16 -2.30 -11.15
N ILE A 65 -8.85 -3.18 -10.19
CA ILE A 65 -9.86 -3.84 -9.36
C ILE A 65 -10.64 -2.79 -8.57
N GLY A 66 -9.95 -1.90 -7.86
CA GLY A 66 -10.56 -0.84 -7.05
C GLY A 66 -11.47 0.09 -7.85
N ARG A 67 -11.05 0.51 -9.05
CA ARG A 67 -11.86 1.37 -9.94
C ARG A 67 -13.05 0.64 -10.55
N LYS A 68 -12.90 -0.63 -10.95
CA LYS A 68 -14.00 -1.40 -11.56
C LYS A 68 -15.07 -1.79 -10.54
N THR A 69 -14.69 -2.18 -9.33
CA THR A 69 -15.67 -2.58 -8.31
C THR A 69 -16.23 -1.37 -7.57
N GLY A 70 -15.40 -0.35 -7.34
CA GLY A 70 -15.66 0.75 -6.43
C GLY A 70 -15.87 0.32 -4.97
N LEU A 71 -16.06 -0.96 -4.67
CA LEU A 71 -16.38 -1.45 -3.33
C LEU A 71 -15.13 -1.55 -2.43
N SER A 72 -15.36 -1.72 -1.12
CA SER A 72 -14.28 -2.03 -0.17
C SER A 72 -13.52 -3.30 -0.55
N PRO A 73 -12.26 -3.50 -0.12
CA PRO A 73 -11.41 -4.62 -0.56
C PRO A 73 -12.11 -5.98 -0.45
N VAL A 74 -12.76 -6.25 0.69
CA VAL A 74 -13.53 -7.51 0.92
C VAL A 74 -14.67 -7.67 -0.08
N ALA A 75 -15.44 -6.61 -0.32
CA ALA A 75 -16.58 -6.63 -1.24
C ALA A 75 -16.14 -6.63 -2.71
N ALA A 76 -14.99 -6.04 -3.03
CA ALA A 76 -14.37 -6.05 -4.36
C ALA A 76 -13.93 -7.46 -4.75
N TYR A 77 -13.19 -8.15 -3.88
CA TYR A 77 -12.78 -9.54 -4.10
C TYR A 77 -13.98 -10.49 -4.12
N ARG A 78 -15.00 -10.28 -3.28
CA ARG A 78 -16.25 -11.06 -3.29
C ARG A 78 -17.03 -10.91 -4.60
N LYS A 79 -17.05 -9.70 -5.20
CA LYS A 79 -17.72 -9.42 -6.47
C LYS A 79 -16.97 -10.04 -7.66
N LEU A 80 -15.65 -10.13 -7.58
CA LEU A 80 -14.83 -10.76 -8.62
C LEU A 80 -14.92 -12.29 -8.57
N SER A 81 -14.85 -12.89 -7.37
CA SER A 81 -15.05 -14.33 -7.18
C SER A 81 -15.27 -14.67 -5.71
N LYS A 82 -16.34 -15.42 -5.40
CA LYS A 82 -16.61 -15.93 -4.04
C LYS A 82 -15.44 -16.74 -3.46
N LYS A 83 -14.63 -17.41 -4.29
CA LYS A 83 -13.49 -18.24 -3.84
C LYS A 83 -12.31 -17.39 -3.36
N PHE A 84 -12.13 -16.18 -3.90
CA PHE A 84 -11.04 -15.27 -3.53
C PHE A 84 -11.42 -14.27 -2.44
N THR A 85 -12.60 -14.41 -1.82
CA THR A 85 -13.05 -13.53 -0.72
C THR A 85 -12.07 -13.51 0.46
N TRP A 86 -11.35 -14.61 0.71
CA TRP A 86 -10.32 -14.68 1.76
C TRP A 86 -9.19 -13.65 1.57
N LEU A 87 -8.77 -13.39 0.33
CA LEU A 87 -7.75 -12.36 0.04
C LEU A 87 -8.21 -10.97 0.47
N GLY A 88 -9.50 -10.68 0.32
CA GLY A 88 -10.07 -9.42 0.79
C GLY A 88 -10.00 -9.27 2.31
N TYR A 89 -10.19 -10.34 3.08
CA TYR A 89 -10.02 -10.32 4.54
C TYR A 89 -8.54 -10.16 4.93
N MET A 90 -7.63 -10.85 4.24
CA MET A 90 -6.18 -10.67 4.48
C MET A 90 -5.73 -9.25 4.18
N ALA A 91 -6.26 -8.62 3.14
CA ALA A 91 -5.97 -7.23 2.79
C ALA A 91 -6.40 -6.22 3.86
N VAL A 92 -7.30 -6.59 4.78
CA VAL A 92 -7.71 -5.74 5.92
C VAL A 92 -6.92 -6.10 7.18
N ILE A 93 -6.77 -7.40 7.48
CA ILE A 93 -6.11 -7.88 8.70
C ILE A 93 -4.61 -7.55 8.69
N CYS A 94 -3.95 -7.68 7.54
CA CYS A 94 -2.51 -7.44 7.43
C CYS A 94 -2.11 -5.99 7.77
N PRO A 95 -2.68 -4.94 7.13
CA PRO A 95 -2.37 -3.56 7.50
C PRO A 95 -2.85 -3.21 8.91
N PHE A 96 -3.90 -3.85 9.43
CA PHE A 96 -4.33 -3.67 10.82
C PHE A 96 -3.26 -4.13 11.83
N LEU A 97 -2.67 -5.32 11.61
CA LEU A 97 -1.57 -5.82 12.43
C LEU A 97 -0.33 -4.93 12.35
N VAL A 98 0.01 -4.47 11.13
CA VAL A 98 1.10 -3.52 10.92
C VAL A 98 0.83 -2.22 11.68
N LEU A 99 -0.40 -1.70 11.64
CA LEU A 99 -0.79 -0.50 12.36
C LEU A 99 -0.57 -0.64 13.88
N CYS A 100 -0.92 -1.79 14.48
CA CYS A 100 -0.64 -2.07 15.90
C CYS A 100 0.85 -1.95 16.23
N PHE A 101 1.73 -2.48 15.37
CA PHE A 101 3.18 -2.34 15.53
C PHE A 101 3.64 -0.88 15.39
N TYR A 102 3.09 -0.15 14.42
CA TYR A 102 3.39 1.28 14.22
C TYR A 102 2.92 2.16 15.38
N PHE A 103 1.81 1.84 16.05
CA PHE A 103 1.36 2.57 17.25
C PHE A 103 2.38 2.49 18.39
N VAL A 104 2.98 1.32 18.62
CA VAL A 104 4.01 1.14 19.65
C VAL A 104 5.26 1.96 19.31
N LEU A 105 5.69 1.95 18.05
CA LEU A 105 6.81 2.78 17.59
C LEU A 105 6.52 4.28 17.71
N GLY A 106 5.33 4.72 17.30
CA GLY A 106 4.90 6.11 17.45
C GLY A 106 4.90 6.56 18.92
N GLY A 107 4.43 5.70 19.83
CA GLY A 107 4.48 5.95 21.27
C GLY A 107 5.91 6.06 21.81
N MET A 108 6.86 5.30 21.27
CA MET A 108 8.28 5.43 21.63
C MET A 108 8.92 6.73 21.12
N VAL A 109 8.50 7.23 19.95
CA VAL A 109 9.04 8.47 19.36
C VAL A 109 8.48 9.72 20.06
N MET A 110 7.25 9.67 20.55
CA MET A 110 6.61 10.79 21.25
C MET A 110 7.00 10.89 22.74
N ARG A 111 7.77 9.93 23.26
CA ARG A 111 8.24 9.91 24.65
C ARG A 111 9.66 10.42 24.75
#